data_AF-A0A840UX00-F1
#
_entry.id   AF-A0A840UX00-F1
#
_cell.length_a   1.000
_cell.length_b   1.000
_cell.length_c   1.000
_cell.angle_alpha   90.00
_cell.angle_beta   90.00
_cell.angle_gamma   90.00
#
_symmetry.space_group_name_H-M   'P 1'
#
loop_
_entity.id
_entity.type
_entity.pdbx_description
1 polymer ?
#
loop_
_entity_poly.entity_id
_entity_poly.type
_entity_poly.pdbx_seq_one_letter_code
_entity_poly.pdbx_strand_id
1 'polypeptide(L)' 'MSDSTQLENTQKALTAIDKVCSHCPLCSPDCPVAVAKRAMESLYYDLQTLCEEQK' A
#
# COMPACT_ATOMS: atom_id res chain seq x y z
N MET A 1 -9.31 14.06 11.94
CA MET A 1 -8.90 14.62 10.63
C MET A 1 -7.54 14.09 10.14
N SER A 2 -6.85 13.21 10.88
CA SER A 2 -5.58 12.59 10.49
C SER A 2 -5.72 11.42 9.53
N ASP A 3 -6.80 10.65 9.67
CA ASP A 3 -6.86 9.28 9.13
C ASP A 3 -7.13 9.27 7.62
N SER A 4 -7.92 10.24 7.14
CA SER A 4 -8.18 10.47 5.70
C SER A 4 -6.91 10.79 4.90
N THR A 5 -6.00 11.58 5.46
CA THR A 5 -4.72 11.92 4.80
C THR A 5 -3.77 10.73 4.76
N GLN A 6 -3.77 9.90 5.82
CA GLN A 6 -2.95 8.68 5.85
C GLN A 6 -3.45 7.65 4.83
N LEU A 7 -4.77 7.49 4.69
CA LEU A 7 -5.37 6.62 3.68
C LEU A 7 -4.98 7.04 2.26
N GLU A 8 -5.11 8.34 1.94
CA GLU A 8 -4.77 8.89 0.62
C GLU A 8 -3.26 8.75 0.30
N ASN A 9 -2.40 8.97 1.30
CA ASN A 9 -0.95 8.79 1.15
C ASN A 9 -0.58 7.32 0.92
N THR A 10 -1.24 6.40 1.62
CA THR A 10 -1.02 4.95 1.46
C THR A 10 -1.45 4.51 0.07
N GLN A 11 -2.57 5.01 -0.45
CA GLN A 11 -3.01 4.78 -1.83
C GLN A 11 -2.01 5.29 -2.88
N LYS A 12 -1.45 6.49 -2.67
CA LYS A 12 -0.41 7.05 -3.55
C LYS A 12 0.84 6.19 -3.56
N ALA A 13 1.25 5.69 -2.39
CA ALA A 13 2.40 4.81 -2.27
C ALA A 13 2.18 3.45 -2.97
N LEU A 14 1.00 2.85 -2.82
CA LEU A 14 0.62 1.63 -3.58
C LEU A 14 0.70 1.84 -5.08
N THR A 15 0.18 2.97 -5.57
CA THR A 15 0.27 3.33 -7.00
C THR A 15 1.72 3.48 -7.47
N ALA A 16 2.61 4.01 -6.64
CA ALA A 16 4.03 4.11 -6.96
C ALA A 16 4.72 2.73 -6.96
N ILE A 17 4.38 1.86 -6.00
CA ILE A 17 4.90 0.50 -5.93
C ILE A 17 4.46 -0.32 -7.15
N ASP A 18 3.22 -0.20 -7.60
CA ASP A 18 2.71 -0.90 -8.78
C ASP A 18 3.43 -0.53 -10.09
N LYS A 19 3.95 0.71 -10.18
CA LYS A 19 4.78 1.13 -11.32
C LYS A 19 6.16 0.48 -11.33
N VAL A 20 6.64 -0.04 -10.19
CA VAL A 20 7.98 -0.63 -10.03
C VAL A 20 7.91 -2.16 -9.93
N CYS A 21 6.88 -2.69 -9.27
CA CYS A 21 6.59 -4.11 -9.18
C CYS A 21 6.37 -4.67 -10.59
N SER A 22 6.69 -5.95 -10.82
CA SER A 22 6.66 -6.65 -12.13
C SER A 22 7.58 -6.10 -13.24
N HIS A 23 8.30 -5.01 -13.00
CA HIS A 23 9.25 -4.41 -13.95
C HIS A 23 10.72 -4.59 -13.53
N CYS A 24 10.97 -5.35 -12.46
CA CYS A 24 12.32 -5.58 -11.92
C CYS A 24 12.96 -6.86 -12.50
N PRO A 25 14.28 -6.85 -12.79
CA PRO A 25 14.99 -8.00 -13.39
C PRO A 25 15.08 -9.23 -12.48
N LEU A 26 14.78 -9.06 -11.18
CA LEU A 26 14.75 -10.11 -10.15
C LEU A 26 13.35 -10.26 -9.54
N CYS A 27 12.30 -9.97 -10.31
CA CYS A 27 10.93 -10.02 -9.79
C CYS A 27 10.58 -11.46 -9.35
N SER A 28 10.51 -11.65 -8.04
CA SER A 28 10.08 -12.87 -7.36
C SER A 28 9.05 -12.50 -6.30
N PRO A 29 8.30 -13.47 -5.76
CA PRO A 29 7.44 -13.21 -4.62
C PRO A 29 8.19 -12.51 -3.49
N ASP A 30 9.43 -12.92 -3.20
CA ASP A 30 10.20 -12.41 -2.06
C ASP A 30 11.08 -11.19 -2.38
N CYS A 31 10.89 -10.55 -3.54
CA CYS A 31 11.64 -9.35 -3.84
C CYS A 31 11.21 -8.19 -2.91
N PRO A 32 12.12 -7.25 -2.58
CA PRO A 32 11.79 -6.15 -1.67
C PRO A 32 10.56 -5.34 -2.07
N VAL A 33 10.32 -5.19 -3.38
CA VAL A 33 9.16 -4.45 -3.91
C VAL A 33 7.86 -5.21 -3.64
N ALA A 34 7.83 -6.53 -3.84
CA ALA A 34 6.65 -7.35 -3.58
C ALA A 34 6.36 -7.47 -2.08
N VAL A 35 7.38 -7.51 -1.23
CA VAL A 35 7.23 -7.46 0.23
C VAL A 35 6.65 -6.11 0.68
N ALA A 36 7.20 -5.00 0.16
CA ALA A 36 6.69 -3.66 0.45
C ALA A 36 5.23 -3.49 -0.02
N LYS A 37 4.89 -4.00 -1.21
CA LYS A 37 3.51 -3.98 -1.72
C LYS A 37 2.54 -4.62 -0.73
N ARG A 38 2.84 -5.85 -0.29
CA ARG A 38 2.00 -6.60 0.64
C ARG A 38 1.81 -5.86 1.97
N ALA A 39 2.89 -5.31 2.53
CA ALA A 39 2.80 -4.54 3.78
C ALA A 39 1.91 -3.29 3.62
N MET A 40 2.03 -2.59 2.48
CA MET A 40 1.24 -1.39 2.20
C MET A 40 -0.23 -1.71 1.89
N GLU A 41 -0.53 -2.85 1.27
CA GLU A 41 -1.90 -3.33 1.05
C GLU A 41 -2.60 -3.63 2.38
N SER A 42 -1.91 -4.29 3.32
CA SER A 42 -2.42 -4.50 4.67
C SER A 42 -2.68 -3.19 5.41
N LEU A 43 -1.72 -2.25 5.39
CA LEU A 43 -1.90 -0.95 6.02
C LEU A 43 -3.08 -0.16 5.42
N TYR A 44 -3.26 -0.20 4.10
CA TYR A 44 -4.38 0.45 3.44
C TYR A 44 -5.72 -0.13 3.90
N TYR A 45 -5.81 -1.46 3.99
CA TYR A 45 -7.00 -2.14 4.49
C TYR A 45 -7.33 -1.70 5.93
N ASP A 46 -6.34 -1.71 6.82
CA ASP A 46 -6.52 -1.31 8.22
C ASP A 46 -7.00 0.15 8.33
N LEU A 47 -6.38 1.07 7.57
CA LEU A 47 -6.78 2.47 7.54
C LEU A 47 -8.17 2.69 6.95
N GLN A 48 -8.53 1.91 5.93
CA GLN A 48 -9.85 1.96 5.31
C GLN A 48 -10.92 1.54 6.32
N THR A 49 -10.71 0.40 7.01
CA THR A 49 -11.62 -0.08 8.05
C THR A 49 -11.78 0.95 9.17
N LEU A 50 -10.69 1.55 9.66
CA LEU A 50 -10.76 2.60 10.67
C LEU A 50 -11.55 3.84 10.20
N CYS A 51 -11.42 4.24 8.94
CA CYS A 51 -12.20 5.36 8.40
C CYS A 51 -13.68 5.02 8.21
N GLU A 52 -14.01 3.76 7.94
CA GLU A 52 -15.38 3.27 7.79
C GLU A 52 -16.08 3.11 9.15
N GLU A 53 -15.36 2.66 10.19
CA GLU A 53 -15.87 2.51 11.56
C GLU A 53 -16.13 3.84 12.28
N GLN A 54 -15.48 4.93 11.85
CA GLN A 54 -15.68 6.28 12.40
C GLN A 54 -16.82 7.08 11.75
N LYS A 55 -17.60 6.45 10.88
CA LYS A 55 -18.64 7.08 10.07
C LYS A 55 -20.04 6.86 10.63
#